data_AF-A0A9D6FP69-F1
#
_entry.id   AF-A0A9D6FP69-F1
#
_cell.length_a   1.000
_cell.length_b   1.000
_cell.length_c   1.000
_cell.angle_alpha   90.00
_cell.angle_beta   90.00
_cell.angle_gamma   90.00
#
_symmetry.space_group_name_H-M   'P 1'
#
loop_
_entity.id
_entity.type
_entity.pdbx_description
1 polymer ?
#
loop_
_entity_poly.entity_id
_entity_poly.type
_entity_poly.pdbx_seq_one_letter_code
_entity_poly.pdbx_strand_id
1 'polypeptide(L)'
;MSVDPTEEVQEERPPIAPPLKLVKFRTISKGVGWWSAVVMVESWGKKIVSLYLWQRKDKEWRRKQKFTIRNKENWHAIHTGVDAFLNEVKE
;
A
#
# COMPACT_ATOMS: atom_id res chain seq x y z
N MET A 1 29.11 1.93 -27.78
CA MET A 1 28.03 0.98 -27.47
C MET A 1 26.83 1.80 -27.07
N SER A 2 25.85 1.89 -27.96
CA SER A 2 24.63 2.66 -27.78
C SER A 2 23.73 1.91 -26.80
N VAL A 3 23.38 2.54 -25.68
CA VAL A 3 22.37 2.00 -24.75
C VAL A 3 21.01 2.51 -25.22
N ASP A 4 20.18 1.58 -25.69
CA ASP A 4 18.78 1.84 -26.05
C ASP A 4 17.94 2.16 -24.80
N PRO A 5 16.84 2.92 -24.98
CA PRO A 5 16.16 3.63 -23.91
C PRO A 5 15.05 2.80 -23.26
N THR A 6 14.80 3.08 -21.97
CA THR A 6 13.62 2.61 -21.20
C THR A 6 13.71 1.18 -20.66
N GLU A 7 14.59 0.94 -19.68
CA GLU A 7 14.24 -0.03 -18.64
C GLU A 7 13.04 0.54 -17.88
N GLU A 8 11.83 0.15 -18.26
CA GLU A 8 10.67 0.28 -17.38
C GLU A 8 11.02 -0.47 -16.09
N VAL A 9 11.34 0.27 -15.01
CA VAL A 9 11.48 -0.31 -13.67
C VAL A 9 10.12 -0.89 -13.32
N GLN A 10 9.95 -2.19 -13.56
CA GLN A 10 8.71 -2.88 -13.32
C GLN A 10 8.52 -2.94 -11.80
N GLU A 11 7.72 -2.01 -11.26
CA GLU A 11 7.47 -1.94 -9.81
C GLU A 11 6.99 -3.31 -9.30
N GLU A 12 7.74 -3.89 -8.35
CA GLU A 12 7.39 -5.17 -7.75
C GLU A 12 5.97 -5.09 -7.18
N ARG A 13 5.10 -6.02 -7.61
CA ARG A 13 3.68 -6.02 -7.23
C ARG A 13 3.49 -6.50 -5.79
N PRO A 14 2.66 -5.83 -4.97
CA PRO A 14 2.38 -6.27 -3.62
C PRO A 14 1.69 -7.64 -3.60
N PRO A 15 1.99 -8.51 -2.62
CA PRO A 15 1.42 -9.85 -2.54
C PRO A 15 -0.02 -9.76 -2.07
N ILE A 16 -0.92 -9.68 -3.04
CA ILE A 16 -2.37 -9.76 -2.85
C ILE A 16 -2.82 -11.14 -3.31
N ALA A 17 -3.31 -11.92 -2.36
CA ALA A 17 -3.82 -13.26 -2.64
C ALA A 17 -5.30 -13.24 -3.04
N PRO A 18 -5.75 -14.21 -3.86
CA PRO A 18 -7.17 -14.49 -4.07
C PRO A 18 -7.94 -14.62 -2.73
N PRO A 19 -9.24 -14.24 -2.69
CA PRO A 19 -10.09 -13.86 -3.81
C PRO A 19 -9.96 -12.38 -4.26
N LEU A 20 -9.04 -11.62 -3.66
CA LEU A 20 -8.84 -10.21 -4.00
C LEU A 20 -8.09 -10.08 -5.33
N LYS A 21 -8.59 -9.23 -6.22
CA LYS A 21 -7.88 -8.82 -7.44
C LYS A 21 -7.19 -7.49 -7.20
N LEU A 22 -5.88 -7.42 -7.42
CA LEU A 22 -5.14 -6.15 -7.38
C LEU A 22 -5.55 -5.27 -8.56
N VAL A 23 -6.09 -4.08 -8.29
CA VAL A 23 -6.49 -3.10 -9.33
C VAL A 23 -5.36 -2.10 -9.58
N LYS A 24 -4.86 -1.48 -8.52
CA LYS A 24 -3.71 -0.57 -8.54
C LYS A 24 -3.10 -0.45 -7.15
N PHE A 25 -1.86 0.00 -7.06
CA PHE A 25 -1.20 0.25 -5.79
C PHE A 25 -0.27 1.45 -5.89
N ARG A 26 0.11 1.97 -4.73
CA ARG A 26 1.20 2.94 -4.56
C ARG A 26 2.00 2.51 -3.35
N THR A 27 3.25 2.12 -3.55
CA THR A 27 4.16 1.85 -2.44
C THR A 27 4.43 3.15 -1.68
N ILE A 28 4.30 3.13 -0.36
CA ILE A 28 4.67 4.23 0.54
C ILE A 28 6.12 4.06 0.95
N SER A 29 6.49 2.87 1.39
CA SER A 29 7.86 2.52 1.75
C SER A 29 8.13 1.05 1.52
N LYS A 30 9.37 0.72 1.15
CA LYS A 30 9.82 -0.66 1.03
C LYS A 30 11.29 -0.74 1.44
N GLY A 31 11.57 -1.59 2.42
CA GLY A 31 12.92 -1.86 2.91
C GLY A 31 13.15 -3.36 3.08
N VAL A 32 14.26 -3.71 3.73
CA VAL A 32 14.73 -5.10 3.86
C VAL A 32 13.73 -6.03 4.57
N GLY A 33 12.94 -5.50 5.50
CA GLY A 33 12.00 -6.30 6.31
C GLY A 33 10.55 -5.86 6.24
N TRP A 34 10.26 -4.69 5.68
CA TRP A 34 8.95 -4.06 5.74
C TRP A 34 8.55 -3.46 4.40
N TRP A 35 7.29 -3.61 4.04
CA TRP A 35 6.70 -2.99 2.87
C TRP A 35 5.34 -2.43 3.24
N SER A 36 5.12 -1.14 2.98
CA SER A 36 3.83 -0.50 3.12
C SER A 36 3.35 0.05 1.77
N ALA A 37 2.04 -0.10 1.51
CA ALA A 37 1.44 0.42 0.28
C ALA A 37 -0.04 0.75 0.48
N VAL A 38 -0.51 1.76 -0.24
CA VAL A 38 -1.94 1.94 -0.50
C VAL A 38 -2.30 1.03 -1.67
N VAL A 39 -3.31 0.20 -1.49
CA VAL A 39 -3.73 -0.78 -2.49
C VAL A 39 -5.21 -0.63 -2.75
N MET A 40 -5.57 -0.51 -4.02
CA MET A 40 -6.93 -0.72 -4.49
C MET A 40 -7.08 -2.17 -4.93
N VAL A 41 -8.01 -2.88 -4.30
CA VAL A 41 -8.38 -4.24 -4.66
C VAL A 41 -9.84 -4.30 -5.07
N GLU A 42 -10.18 -5.27 -5.91
CA GLU A 42 -11.56 -5.63 -6.22
C GLU A 42 -11.91 -6.98 -5.62
N SER A 43 -13.10 -7.09 -5.06
CA SER A 43 -13.66 -8.31 -4.49
C SER A 43 -15.14 -8.36 -4.83
N TRP A 44 -15.59 -9.39 -5.56
CA TRP A 44 -17.01 -9.58 -5.90
C TRP A 44 -17.64 -8.33 -6.55
N GLY A 45 -16.91 -7.71 -7.50
CA GLY A 45 -17.33 -6.50 -8.21
C GLY A 45 -17.23 -5.19 -7.41
N LYS A 46 -16.80 -5.22 -6.13
CA LYS A 46 -16.62 -4.03 -5.30
C LYS A 46 -15.15 -3.65 -5.19
N LYS A 47 -14.83 -2.39 -5.53
CA LYS A 47 -13.50 -1.82 -5.34
C LYS A 47 -13.34 -1.25 -3.93
N ILE A 48 -12.21 -1.55 -3.31
CA ILE A 48 -11.89 -1.18 -1.93
C ILE A 48 -10.47 -0.63 -1.91
N VAL A 49 -10.26 0.46 -1.18
CA VAL A 49 -8.93 1.01 -0.90
C VAL A 49 -8.49 0.55 0.50
N SER A 50 -7.25 0.08 0.62
CA SER A 50 -6.69 -0.32 1.90
C SER A 50 -5.21 0.04 2.00
N LEU A 51 -4.78 0.45 3.19
CA LEU A 51 -3.38 0.49 3.55
C LEU A 51 -2.94 -0.92 3.98
N TYR A 52 -1.88 -1.42 3.38
CA TYR A 52 -1.27 -2.70 3.74
C TYR A 52 0.12 -2.47 4.33
N LEU A 53 0.46 -3.35 5.28
CA LEU A 53 1.82 -3.53 5.78
C LEU A 53 2.16 -5.00 5.70
N TRP A 54 3.26 -5.32 5.03
CA TRP A 54 3.86 -6.64 4.99
C TRP A 54 5.19 -6.66 5.73
N GLN A 55 5.47 -7.80 6.36
CA GLN A 55 6.75 -8.10 6.97
C GLN A 55 7.37 -9.28 6.23
N ARG A 56 8.67 -9.20 5.93
CA ARG A 56 9.40 -10.31 5.32
C ARG A 56 9.66 -11.40 6.36
N LYS A 57 9.23 -12.63 6.09
CA LYS A 57 9.50 -13.83 6.89
C LYS A 57 9.91 -14.96 5.94
N ASP A 58 11.04 -15.59 6.19
CA ASP A 58 11.53 -16.74 5.39
C ASP A 58 11.57 -16.46 3.88
N LYS A 59 12.02 -15.25 3.51
CA LYS A 59 12.09 -14.70 2.14
C LYS A 59 10.74 -14.37 1.48
N GLU A 60 9.62 -14.56 2.20
CA GLU A 60 8.28 -14.22 1.72
C GLU A 60 7.71 -12.99 2.43
N TRP A 61 6.92 -12.21 1.69
CA TRP A 61 6.16 -11.11 2.26
C TRP A 61 4.86 -11.62 2.88
N ARG A 62 4.72 -11.51 4.20
CA ARG A 62 3.47 -11.87 4.91
C ARG A 62 2.75 -10.62 5.37
N ARG A 63 1.44 -10.58 5.12
CA ARG A 63 0.60 -9.45 5.54
C ARG A 63 0.60 -9.36 7.07
N LYS A 64 1.17 -8.28 7.60
CA LYS A 64 1.17 -7.99 9.03
C LYS A 64 -0.05 -7.19 9.45
N GLN A 65 -0.42 -6.17 8.66
CA GLN A 65 -1.61 -5.36 8.89
C GLN A 65 -2.31 -5.01 7.59
N LYS A 66 -3.61 -4.74 7.72
CA LYS A 66 -4.47 -4.20 6.67
C LYS A 66 -5.47 -3.26 7.32
N PHE A 67 -5.56 -2.04 6.82
CA PHE A 67 -6.55 -1.06 7.22
C PHE A 67 -7.36 -0.63 6.00
N THR A 68 -8.67 -0.89 6.01
CA THR A 68 -9.56 -0.54 4.90
C THR A 68 -10.17 0.83 5.11
N ILE A 69 -10.06 1.69 4.10
CA ILE A 69 -10.77 2.98 4.05
C ILE A 69 -12.15 2.73 3.45
N ARG A 70 -13.20 2.92 4.26
CA ARG A 70 -14.56 2.49 3.90
C ARG A 70 -15.24 3.43 2.90
N ASN A 71 -15.07 4.72 3.08
CA ASN A 71 -15.67 5.79 2.27
C ASN A 71 -14.87 7.10 2.45
N LYS A 72 -15.31 8.17 1.77
CA LYS A 72 -14.64 9.47 1.80
C LYS A 72 -14.74 10.14 3.17
N GLU A 73 -15.86 9.98 3.86
CA GLU A 73 -16.10 10.57 5.18
C GLU A 73 -15.16 9.95 6.23
N ASN A 74 -15.00 8.62 6.19
CA ASN A 74 -14.06 7.89 7.03
C ASN A 74 -12.61 8.31 6.75
N TRP A 75 -12.22 8.50 5.49
CA TRP A 75 -10.90 9.02 5.15
C TRP A 75 -10.70 10.42 5.70
N HIS A 76 -11.67 11.32 5.53
CA HIS A 76 -11.57 12.69 6.02
C HIS A 76 -11.36 12.73 7.54
N ALA A 77 -12.11 11.95 8.30
CA ALA A 77 -11.93 11.86 9.75
C ALA A 77 -10.52 11.35 10.15
N ILE A 78 -10.01 10.33 9.45
CA ILE A 78 -8.65 9.80 9.68
C ILE A 78 -7.60 10.86 9.37
N HIS A 79 -7.69 11.46 8.18
CA HIS A 79 -6.77 12.49 7.71
C HIS A 79 -6.71 13.67 8.69
N THR A 80 -7.86 14.22 9.07
CA THR A 80 -7.94 15.32 10.04
C THR A 80 -7.33 14.96 11.38
N GLY A 81 -7.58 13.75 11.90
CA GLY A 81 -6.99 13.31 13.17
C GLY A 81 -5.47 13.10 13.09
N VAL A 82 -4.97 12.56 11.98
CA VAL A 82 -3.54 12.39 11.74
C VAL A 82 -2.84 13.75 11.66
N ASP A 83 -3.36 14.66 10.84
CA ASP A 83 -2.77 15.99 10.65
C ASP A 83 -2.74 16.79 11.96
N ALA A 84 -3.82 16.73 12.75
CA ALA A 84 -3.89 17.40 14.04
C ALA A 84 -2.72 16.98 14.96
N PHE A 85 -2.44 15.67 15.05
CA PHE A 85 -1.35 15.17 15.89
C PHE A 85 0.03 15.37 15.27
N LEU A 86 0.19 15.25 13.96
CA LEU A 86 1.48 15.50 13.31
C LEU A 86 1.94 16.95 13.52
N ASN A 87 1.03 17.91 13.58
CA ASN A 87 1.34 19.31 13.91
C ASN A 87 1.89 19.51 15.34
N GLU A 88 1.68 18.55 16.24
CA GLU A 88 2.19 18.58 17.61
C GLU A 88 3.52 17.84 17.79
N VAL A 89 3.91 17.01 16.81
CA VAL A 89 5.19 16.29 16.85
C VAL A 89 6.30 17.27 16.52
N LYS A 90 7.13 17.60 17.52
CA LYS A 90 8.35 18.39 17.32
C LYS A 90 9.45 17.49 16.76
N GLU A 91 10.11 17.93 15.70
CA GLU A 91 11.31 17.29 15.14
C GLU A 91 12.50 17.34 16.10
#